data_AF-A0A847ASV6-F1
#
_entry.id   AF-A0A847ASV6-F1
#
_cell.length_a   1.000
_cell.length_b   1.000
_cell.length_c   1.000
_cell.angle_alpha   90.00
_cell.angle_beta   90.00
_cell.angle_gamma   90.00
#
_symmetry.space_group_name_H-M   'P 1'
#
loop_
_entity.id
_entity.type
_entity.pdbx_description
1 polymer ?
#
loop_
_entity_poly.entity_id
_entity_poly.type
_entity_poly.pdbx_seq_one_letter_code
_entity_poly.pdbx_strand_id
1 'polypeptide(L)' 'STATSLCMDNKIPILVFGIENPESIEKIILGENIGTIIKEA' A
#
# COMPACT_ATOMS: atom_id res chain seq x y z
N SER A 1 -0.99 -3.08 -16.27
CA SER A 1 -0.07 -3.77 -15.35
C SER A 1 1.31 -3.10 -15.22
N THR A 2 1.62 -2.06 -16.01
CA THR A 2 2.95 -1.42 -16.01
C THR A 2 3.35 -0.75 -14.69
N ALA A 3 2.42 -0.05 -14.01
CA ALA A 3 2.73 0.63 -12.75
C ALA A 3 3.05 -0.36 -11.62
N THR A 4 2.26 -1.44 -11.50
CA THR A 4 2.50 -2.50 -10.51
C THR A 4 3.82 -3.21 -10.78
N SER A 5 4.11 -3.58 -12.03
CA SER A 5 5.40 -4.18 -12.40
C SER A 5 6.58 -3.26 -12.09
N LEU A 6 6.49 -1.97 -12.44
CA LEU A 6 7.56 -1.00 -12.14
C LEU A 6 7.85 -0.90 -10.63
N CYS A 7 6.81 -0.87 -9.80
CA CYS A 7 6.98 -0.81 -8.34
C CYS A 7 7.60 -2.10 -7.80
N MET A 8 7.22 -3.27 -8.32
CA MET A 8 7.82 -4.55 -7.93
C MET A 8 9.31 -4.62 -8.33
N ASP A 9 9.63 -4.30 -9.59
CA ASP A 9 11.00 -4.30 -10.11
C ASP A 9 11.94 -3.37 -9.33
N ASN A 10 11.41 -2.24 -8.84
CA ASN A 10 12.16 -1.26 -8.04
C ASN A 10 12.06 -1.51 -6.53
N LYS A 11 11.44 -2.62 -6.09
CA LYS A 11 11.27 -2.97 -4.68
C LYS A 11 10.56 -1.89 -3.86
N ILE A 12 9.64 -1.16 -4.50
CA ILE A 12 8.82 -0.13 -3.87
C ILE A 12 7.63 -0.85 -3.23
N PRO A 13 7.49 -0.83 -1.89
CA PRO A 13 6.35 -1.44 -1.22
C PRO A 13 5.08 -0.68 -1.58
N ILE A 14 4.03 -1.42 -1.92
CA ILE A 14 2.72 -0.84 -2.27
C ILE A 14 1.74 -1.21 -1.17
N LEU A 15 1.16 -0.21 -0.51
CA LEU A 15 0.05 -0.41 0.42
C LEU A 15 -1.27 -0.12 -0.30
N VAL A 16 -2.11 -1.14 -0.41
CA VAL A 16 -3.44 -1.04 -1.02
C VAL A 16 -4.49 -0.97 0.07
N PHE A 17 -5.27 0.11 0.10
CA PHE A 17 -6.35 0.33 1.07
C PHE A 17 -7.57 0.95 0.41
N GLY A 18 -8.73 0.85 1.06
CA GLY A 18 -9.99 1.44 0.60
C GLY A 18 -10.10 2.93 0.94
N ILE A 19 -10.66 3.72 0.03
CA ILE A 19 -10.84 5.18 0.17
C ILE A 19 -12.14 5.57 0.88
N GLU A 20 -12.93 4.60 1.33
CA GLU A 20 -14.24 4.83 1.94
C GLU A 20 -14.18 5.58 3.28
N ASN A 21 -13.09 5.41 4.03
CA ASN A 21 -12.87 6.06 5.31
C ASN A 21 -11.73 7.09 5.18
N PRO A 22 -11.98 8.40 5.36
CA PRO A 22 -10.94 9.42 5.24
C PRO A 22 -9.85 9.29 6.32
N GLU A 23 -10.17 8.71 7.47
CA GLU A 23 -9.23 8.42 8.56
C GLU A 23 -8.24 7.29 8.24
N SER A 24 -8.49 6.49 7.19
CA SER A 24 -7.64 5.34 6.85
C SER A 24 -6.18 5.77 6.64
N ILE A 25 -5.94 6.91 5.98
CA ILE A 25 -4.59 7.40 5.69
C ILE A 25 -3.84 7.72 6.99
N GLU A 26 -4.48 8.40 7.93
CA GLU A 26 -3.88 8.74 9.22
C GLU A 26 -3.54 7.48 10.01
N LYS A 27 -4.50 6.56 10.14
CA LYS A 27 -4.30 5.27 10.85
C LYS A 27 -3.19 4.43 10.25
N ILE A 28 -3.10 4.39 8.92
CA ILE A 28 -2.03 3.72 8.18
C ILE A 28 -0.66 4.33 8.52
N ILE A 29 -0.54 5.66 8.52
CA ILE A 29 0.72 6.34 8.83
C ILE A 29 1.11 6.13 10.30
N LEU A 30 0.13 5.98 11.20
CA LEU A 30 0.33 5.63 12.61
C LEU A 30 0.72 4.16 12.83
N GLY A 31 0.74 3.34 11.77
CA GLY A 31 1.16 1.94 11.83
C GLY A 31 0.03 0.93 12.05
N GLU A 32 -1.23 1.35 11.91
CA GLU A 32 -2.34 0.40 11.91
C GLU A 32 -2.31 -0.51 10.67
N ASN A 33 -2.64 -1.78 10.87
CA ASN A 33 -2.66 -2.77 9.80
C ASN A 33 -3.97 -2.69 8.99
N ILE A 34 -4.10 -1.63 8.19
CA ILE A 34 -5.24 -1.40 7.30
C ILE A 34 -4.81 -1.61 5.85
N GLY A 35 -5.45 -2.56 5.17
CA GLY A 35 -5.18 -2.89 3.78
C GLY A 35 -4.16 -4.01 3.60
N THR A 36 -3.54 -4.07 2.43
CA THR A 36 -2.61 -5.13 2.03
C THR A 36 -1.29 -4.52 1.56
N ILE A 37 -0.18 -4.95 2.19
CA ILE A 37 1.17 -4.58 1.77
C ILE A 37 1.65 -5.60 0.74
N ILE A 38 1.87 -5.14 -0.49
CA ILE A 38 2.53 -5.90 -1.54
C ILE A 38 4.03 -5.58 -1.46
N LYS A 39 4.82 -6.64 -1.27
CA LYS A 39 6.28 -6.62 -1.27
C LYS A 39 6.78 -7.85 -2.03
N GLU A 40 7.95 -7.75 -2.66
CA GLU A 40 8.66 -8.93 -3.16
C GLU A 40 8.95 -9.90 -2.01
N ALA A 41 8.94 -11.20 -2.30
CA ALA A 41 9.26 -12.27 -1.36
C ALA A 41 10.78 -12.44 -1.20
#